data_AF-A0A3D8K4K2-F1
#
_entry.id   AF-A0A3D8K4K2-F1
#
_cell.length_a   1.000
_cell.length_b   1.000
_cell.length_c   1.000
_cell.angle_alpha   90.00
_cell.angle_beta   90.00
_cell.angle_gamma   90.00
#
_symmetry.space_group_name_H-M   'P 1'
#
loop_
_entity.id
_entity.type
_entity.pdbx_description
1 polymer ?
#
loop_
_entity_poly.entity_id
_entity_poly.type
_entity_poly.pdbx_seq_one_letter_code
_entity_poly.pdbx_strand_id
1 'polypeptide(L)'
;MRGWMAAVACAGTVLVGGCAAVFGSGQSFSALQASCGAQTDYGADAQSVYSALVDAYVAYRYGRLSQAQYCAFGNDMASHYRMRTAGGPDAQRAWADYFNAQRVKAIDWRAQVDPTLRGG
;
A
#
# COMPACT_ATOMS: atom_id res chain seq x y z
N MET A 1 42.46 -2.85 -27.40
CA MET A 1 41.83 -1.61 -27.89
C MET A 1 40.33 -1.75 -27.68
N ARG A 2 39.58 -1.00 -26.87
CA ARG A 2 39.74 0.31 -26.25
C ARG A 2 39.19 0.21 -24.82
N GLY A 3 39.85 0.85 -23.85
CA GLY A 3 39.26 1.08 -22.53
C GLY A 3 38.16 2.14 -22.61
N TRP A 4 37.49 2.37 -21.48
CA TRP A 4 37.38 3.68 -20.82
C TRP A 4 36.88 3.49 -19.39
N MET A 5 37.71 3.93 -18.44
CA MET A 5 37.30 4.27 -17.09
C MET A 5 36.68 5.67 -17.11
N ALA A 6 35.59 5.88 -16.39
CA ALA A 6 35.27 7.18 -15.81
C ALA A 6 34.60 6.94 -14.45
N ALA A 7 35.30 7.35 -13.41
CA ALA A 7 34.81 7.44 -12.04
C ALA A 7 34.26 8.86 -11.78
N VAL A 8 33.68 9.03 -10.58
CA VAL A 8 33.35 10.31 -9.89
C VAL A 8 31.97 10.88 -10.31
N ALA A 9 31.03 11.27 -9.44
CA ALA A 9 31.15 11.89 -8.11
C ALA A 9 29.94 11.57 -7.20
N CYS A 10 30.19 11.47 -5.90
CA CYS A 10 29.20 11.69 -4.86
C CYS A 10 28.77 13.18 -4.87
N ALA A 11 27.48 13.45 -5.02
CA ALA A 11 26.87 14.72 -4.63
C ALA A 11 25.56 14.40 -3.91
N GLY A 12 25.51 14.77 -2.63
CA GLY A 12 24.39 14.48 -1.76
C GLY A 12 23.19 15.35 -2.05
N THR A 13 22.02 14.73 -1.94
CA THR A 13 20.79 15.41 -1.54
C THR A 13 20.17 14.57 -0.44
N VAL A 14 20.28 15.09 0.79
CA VAL A 14 19.55 14.58 1.94
C VAL A 14 18.07 14.88 1.68
N LEU A 15 17.34 13.90 1.16
CA LEU A 15 15.89 13.85 1.28
C LEU A 15 15.55 12.75 2.27
N VAL A 16 15.33 13.18 3.51
CA VAL A 16 14.64 12.40 4.53
C VAL A 16 13.26 12.08 3.97
N GLY A 17 13.03 10.82 3.57
CA GLY A 17 11.73 10.38 3.07
C GLY A 17 11.78 9.11 2.23
N GLY A 18 11.70 7.95 2.88
CA GLY A 18 11.23 6.72 2.25
C GLY A 18 12.31 5.77 1.74
N CYS A 19 12.88 4.95 2.62
CA CYS A 19 13.32 3.60 2.24
C CYS A 19 12.08 2.77 1.91
N ALA A 20 11.47 2.98 0.75
CA ALA A 20 10.29 2.26 0.27
C ALA A 20 10.51 1.75 -1.16
N ALA A 21 11.67 1.16 -1.46
CA ALA A 21 11.91 0.57 -2.78
C ALA A 21 13.01 -0.51 -2.80
N VAL A 22 13.07 -1.38 -1.79
CA VAL A 22 13.87 -2.62 -1.89
C VAL A 22 13.06 -3.81 -1.38
N PHE A 23 11.85 -4.02 -1.91
CA PHE A 23 11.19 -5.33 -1.85
C PHE A 23 10.21 -5.50 -3.03
N GLY A 24 10.65 -6.26 -4.03
CA GLY A 24 9.79 -6.97 -4.97
C GLY A 24 9.24 -6.16 -6.15
N SER A 25 9.10 -6.85 -7.28
CA SER A 25 8.30 -6.52 -8.45
C SER A 25 6.79 -6.44 -8.11
N GLY A 26 6.43 -5.59 -7.14
CA GLY A 26 5.06 -5.35 -6.70
C GLY A 26 4.31 -4.48 -7.71
N GLN A 27 2.99 -4.62 -7.74
CA GLN A 27 2.13 -3.70 -8.50
C GLN A 27 2.34 -2.26 -8.00
N SER A 28 2.32 -1.29 -8.91
CA SER A 28 2.34 0.12 -8.52
C SER A 28 1.04 0.48 -7.79
N PHE A 29 1.08 1.51 -6.94
CA PHE A 29 -0.12 1.96 -6.20
C PHE A 29 -1.26 2.35 -7.15
N SER A 30 -0.94 2.99 -8.28
CA SER A 30 -1.91 3.34 -9.31
C SER A 30 -2.51 2.11 -9.98
N ALA A 31 -1.72 1.06 -10.24
CA ALA A 31 -2.20 -0.20 -10.81
C ALA A 31 -3.14 -0.95 -9.87
N LEU A 32 -2.80 -0.99 -8.57
CA LEU A 32 -3.63 -1.61 -7.53
C LEU A 32 -5.02 -0.96 -7.41
N GLN A 33 -5.10 0.37 -7.57
CA GLN A 33 -6.36 1.09 -7.53
C GLN A 33 -7.13 0.98 -8.85
N ALA A 34 -6.42 1.04 -9.99
CA ALA A 34 -7.02 0.95 -11.31
C ALA A 34 -7.75 -0.38 -11.56
N SER A 35 -7.32 -1.48 -10.94
CA SER A 35 -8.02 -2.77 -11.03
C SER A 35 -9.45 -2.75 -10.48
N CYS A 36 -9.82 -1.72 -9.71
CA CYS A 36 -11.14 -1.54 -9.11
C CYS A 36 -11.85 -0.26 -9.61
N GLY A 37 -11.28 0.43 -10.60
CA GLY A 37 -11.86 1.60 -11.25
C GLY A 37 -11.40 2.93 -10.66
N ALA A 38 -11.85 3.26 -9.44
CA ALA A 38 -11.61 4.59 -8.87
C ALA A 38 -10.25 4.70 -8.18
N GLN A 39 -9.49 5.76 -8.51
CA GLN A 39 -8.27 6.14 -7.82
C GLN A 39 -8.59 7.24 -6.79
N THR A 40 -8.02 7.13 -5.60
CA THR A 40 -8.12 8.10 -4.52
C THR A 40 -6.72 8.58 -4.17
N ASP A 41 -6.56 9.90 -4.06
CA ASP A 41 -5.33 10.49 -3.53
C ASP A 41 -5.39 10.50 -2.00
N TYR A 42 -4.55 9.67 -1.39
CA TYR A 42 -4.45 9.50 0.06
C TYR A 42 -3.43 10.46 0.71
N GLY A 43 -2.80 11.35 -0.06
CA GLY A 43 -1.83 12.32 0.44
C GLY A 43 -0.77 11.68 1.34
N ALA A 44 -0.65 12.17 2.57
CA ALA A 44 0.31 11.68 3.56
C ALA A 44 0.12 10.20 3.95
N ASP A 45 -1.08 9.65 3.78
CA ASP A 45 -1.40 8.26 4.13
C ASP A 45 -1.12 7.28 2.97
N ALA A 46 -0.72 7.77 1.80
CA ALA A 46 -0.58 6.98 0.57
C ALA A 46 0.32 5.75 0.73
N GLN A 47 1.49 5.88 1.37
CA GLN A 47 2.40 4.75 1.57
C GLN A 47 1.79 3.67 2.47
N SER A 48 1.07 4.08 3.52
CA SER A 48 0.43 3.15 4.43
C SER A 48 -0.71 2.41 3.71
N VAL A 49 -1.54 3.14 2.96
CA VAL A 49 -2.63 2.54 2.18
C VAL A 49 -2.11 1.61 1.09
N TYR A 50 -1.01 1.99 0.42
CA TYR A 50 -0.31 1.13 -0.53
C TYR A 50 0.04 -0.22 0.10
N SER A 51 0.64 -0.22 1.30
CA SER A 51 1.01 -1.47 1.98
C SER A 51 -0.21 -2.37 2.25
N ALA A 52 -1.32 -1.79 2.72
CA ALA A 52 -2.55 -2.53 2.98
C ALA A 52 -3.17 -3.11 1.69
N LEU A 53 -3.14 -2.35 0.59
CA LEU A 53 -3.60 -2.84 -0.72
C LEU A 53 -2.70 -3.95 -1.25
N VAL A 54 -1.38 -3.88 -1.05
CA VAL A 54 -0.45 -4.96 -1.44
C VAL A 54 -0.77 -6.24 -0.68
N ASP A 55 -0.98 -6.17 0.64
CA ASP A 55 -1.29 -7.35 1.44
C ASP A 55 -2.62 -8.00 0.99
N ALA A 56 -3.65 -7.19 0.77
CA ALA A 56 -4.93 -7.67 0.22
C ALA A 56 -4.79 -8.19 -1.22
N TYR A 57 -3.94 -7.56 -2.05
CA TYR A 57 -3.68 -7.99 -3.43
C TYR A 57 -3.00 -9.35 -3.47
N VAL A 58 -2.05 -9.63 -2.57
CA VAL A 58 -1.44 -10.96 -2.44
C VAL A 58 -2.53 -11.99 -2.13
N ALA A 59 -3.40 -11.73 -1.16
CA ALA A 59 -4.50 -12.63 -0.84
C ALA A 59 -5.46 -12.85 -2.04
N TYR A 60 -5.76 -11.80 -2.82
CA TYR A 60 -6.51 -11.91 -4.07
C TYR A 60 -5.77 -12.76 -5.11
N ARG A 61 -4.47 -12.50 -5.34
CA ARG A 61 -3.66 -13.17 -6.36
C ARG A 61 -3.57 -14.68 -6.15
N TYR A 62 -3.58 -15.12 -4.89
CA TYR A 62 -3.54 -16.52 -4.48
C TYR A 62 -4.94 -17.11 -4.16
N GLY A 63 -6.02 -16.43 -4.56
CA GLY A 63 -7.38 -16.97 -4.52
C GLY A 63 -8.07 -16.97 -3.16
N ARG A 64 -7.47 -16.35 -2.14
CA ARG A 64 -8.10 -16.20 -0.81
C ARG A 64 -9.21 -15.14 -0.78
N LEU A 65 -9.08 -14.13 -1.64
CA LEU A 65 -10.12 -13.13 -1.90
C LEU A 65 -10.59 -13.25 -3.35
N SER A 66 -11.88 -13.05 -3.58
CA SER A 66 -12.40 -12.78 -4.91
C SER A 66 -12.08 -11.34 -5.34
N GLN A 67 -12.14 -11.06 -6.65
CA GLN A 67 -11.96 -9.70 -7.16
C GLN A 67 -12.97 -8.72 -6.54
N ALA A 68 -14.23 -9.16 -6.36
CA ALA A 68 -15.25 -8.35 -5.72
C ALA A 68 -14.90 -8.01 -4.26
N GLN A 69 -14.34 -8.95 -3.50
CA GLN A 69 -13.91 -8.70 -2.11
C GLN A 69 -12.72 -7.75 -2.04
N TYR A 70 -11.73 -7.92 -2.93
CA TYR A 70 -10.60 -7.00 -3.03
C TYR A 70 -11.03 -5.58 -3.40
N CYS A 71 -11.93 -5.43 -4.38
CA CYS A 71 -12.42 -4.12 -4.77
C CYS A 71 -13.35 -3.48 -3.74
N ALA A 72 -14.17 -4.26 -3.04
CA ALA A 72 -14.94 -3.75 -1.89
C ALA A 72 -14.01 -3.19 -0.81
N PHE A 73 -12.93 -3.90 -0.48
CA PHE A 73 -11.92 -3.43 0.48
C PHE A 73 -11.30 -2.09 0.08
N GLY A 74 -10.87 -1.94 -1.18
CA GLY A 74 -10.33 -0.68 -1.68
C GLY A 74 -11.35 0.47 -1.68
N ASN A 75 -12.60 0.19 -2.08
CA ASN A 75 -13.67 1.18 -2.16
C ASN A 75 -14.13 1.66 -0.76
N ASP A 76 -14.21 0.74 0.21
CA ASP A 76 -14.54 1.09 1.60
C ASP A 76 -13.46 1.99 2.19
N MET A 77 -12.18 1.67 1.99
CA MET A 77 -11.08 2.53 2.44
C MET A 77 -11.15 3.93 1.82
N ALA A 78 -11.40 4.02 0.51
CA ALA A 78 -11.56 5.29 -0.18
C ALA A 78 -12.75 6.09 0.38
N SER A 79 -13.85 5.43 0.73
CA SER A 79 -15.02 6.05 1.33
C SER A 79 -14.72 6.65 2.70
N HIS A 80 -14.11 5.87 3.60
CA HIS A 80 -13.71 6.35 4.93
C HIS A 80 -12.67 7.47 4.86
N TYR A 81 -11.74 7.40 3.90
CA TYR A 81 -10.77 8.45 3.70
C TYR A 81 -11.43 9.77 3.24
N ARG A 82 -12.43 9.72 2.34
CA ARG A 82 -13.21 10.91 1.95
C ARG A 82 -13.94 11.54 3.15
N MET A 83 -14.49 10.71 4.04
CA MET A 83 -15.11 11.20 5.29
C MET A 83 -14.08 11.90 6.18
N ARG A 84 -12.84 11.38 6.25
CA ARG A 84 -11.73 12.03 6.94
C ARG A 84 -11.37 13.37 6.35
N THR A 85 -11.26 13.48 5.03
CA THR A 85 -10.90 14.75 4.37
C THR A 85 -12.00 15.81 4.47
N ALA A 86 -13.26 15.39 4.57
CA ALA A 86 -14.40 16.30 4.72
C ALA A 86 -14.70 16.69 6.19
N GLY A 87 -14.07 16.01 7.16
CA GLY A 87 -14.40 16.13 8.58
C GLY A 87 -13.42 16.99 9.39
N GLY A 88 -13.75 17.18 10.67
CA GLY A 88 -12.92 17.87 11.66
C GLY A 88 -11.94 16.94 12.40
N PRO A 89 -11.38 17.37 13.54
CA PRO A 89 -10.38 16.62 14.31
C PRO A 89 -10.78 15.17 14.66
N ASP A 90 -12.06 14.92 14.91
CA ASP A 90 -12.56 13.58 15.22
C ASP A 90 -12.53 12.63 14.01
N ALA A 91 -12.63 13.16 12.79
CA ALA A 91 -12.57 12.37 11.57
C ALA A 91 -11.16 11.81 11.31
N GLN A 92 -10.12 12.52 11.76
CA GLN A 92 -8.75 12.01 11.75
C GLN A 92 -8.60 10.80 12.66
N ARG A 93 -9.14 10.86 13.88
CA ARG A 93 -9.10 9.74 14.83
C ARG A 93 -9.90 8.56 14.31
N ALA A 94 -11.11 8.81 13.82
CA ALA A 94 -11.97 7.77 13.25
C ALA A 94 -11.31 7.05 12.05
N TRP A 95 -10.60 7.80 11.20
CA TRP A 95 -9.80 7.22 10.12
C TRP A 95 -8.67 6.34 10.64
N ALA A 96 -7.90 6.82 11.62
CA ALA A 96 -6.80 6.05 12.18
C ALA A 96 -7.28 4.71 12.77
N ASP A 97 -8.37 4.74 13.54
CA ASP A 97 -8.95 3.53 14.15
C ASP A 97 -9.45 2.54 13.09
N TYR A 98 -10.24 3.04 12.12
CA TYR A 98 -10.73 2.23 11.01
C TYR A 98 -9.58 1.63 10.19
N PHE A 99 -8.61 2.45 9.80
CA PHE A 99 -7.53 2.04 8.92
C PHE A 99 -6.60 1.03 9.60
N ASN A 100 -6.33 1.19 10.91
CA ASN A 100 -5.59 0.19 11.67
C ASN A 100 -6.30 -1.17 11.67
N ALA A 101 -7.62 -1.21 11.82
CA ALA A 101 -8.40 -2.44 11.71
C ALA A 101 -8.30 -3.07 10.31
N GLN A 102 -8.33 -2.25 9.25
CA GLN A 102 -8.16 -2.74 7.87
C GLN A 102 -6.77 -3.30 7.60
N ARG A 103 -5.72 -2.71 8.18
CA ARG A 103 -4.35 -3.24 8.06
C ARG A 103 -4.22 -4.62 8.69
N VAL A 104 -4.77 -4.81 9.89
CA VAL A 104 -4.78 -6.12 10.56
C VAL A 104 -5.49 -7.16 9.70
N LYS A 105 -6.67 -6.79 9.16
CA LYS A 105 -7.44 -7.65 8.27
C LYS A 105 -6.67 -8.05 7.00
N ALA A 106 -5.99 -7.10 6.36
CA ALA A 106 -5.22 -7.37 5.14
C ALA A 106 -4.01 -8.28 5.42
N ILE A 107 -3.28 -8.06 6.51
CA ILE A 107 -2.16 -8.90 6.93
C ILE A 107 -2.64 -10.32 7.27
N ASP A 108 -3.77 -10.48 7.96
CA ASP A 108 -4.36 -11.79 8.27
C ASP A 108 -4.72 -12.57 6.99
N TRP A 109 -5.31 -11.89 6.00
CA TRP A 109 -5.57 -12.51 4.70
C TRP A 109 -4.30 -12.93 3.97
N ARG A 110 -3.26 -12.11 4.01
CA ARG A 110 -1.98 -12.45 3.40
C ARG A 110 -1.33 -13.62 4.12
N ALA A 111 -1.31 -13.64 5.44
CA ALA A 111 -0.76 -14.74 6.23
C ALA A 111 -1.48 -16.07 5.94
N GLN A 112 -2.73 -16.04 5.47
CA GLN A 112 -3.45 -17.25 5.05
C GLN A 112 -2.89 -17.90 3.77
N VAL A 113 -2.21 -17.14 2.91
CA VAL A 113 -1.66 -17.60 1.63
C VAL A 113 -0.13 -17.52 1.55
N ASP A 114 0.50 -16.78 2.45
CA ASP A 114 1.95 -16.58 2.54
C ASP A 114 2.45 -17.12 3.89
N PRO A 115 2.98 -18.37 3.92
CA PRO A 115 3.45 -18.99 5.15
C PRO A 115 4.61 -18.25 5.81
N THR A 116 5.34 -17.39 5.08
CA THR A 116 6.48 -16.64 5.63
C THR A 116 6.07 -15.60 6.67
N LEU A 117 4.79 -15.21 6.68
CA LEU A 117 4.21 -14.30 7.68
C LEU A 117 3.64 -15.01 8.92
N ARG A 118 3.45 -16.33 8.83
CA ARG A 118 3.12 -17.17 9.99
C ARG A 118 4.44 -17.50 10.67
N GLY A 119 4.96 -16.59 11.49
CA GLY A 119 6.06 -16.93 12.39
C GLY A 119 5.73 -18.24 13.11
N GLY A 120 6.57 -19.25 12.94
CA GLY A 120 6.39 -20.58 13.54
C GLY A 120 6.34 -20.52 15.07
#